data_AF-A0A8C9FNA7-F1
#
_entry.id   AF-A0A8C9FNA7-F1
#
_cell.length_a   1.000
_cell.length_b   1.000
_cell.length_c   1.000
_cell.angle_alpha   90.00
_cell.angle_beta   90.00
_cell.angle_gamma   90.00
#
_symmetry.space_group_name_H-M   'P 1'
#
loop_
_entity.id
_entity.type
_entity.pdbx_description
1 polymer ?
#
loop_
_entity_poly.entity_id
_entity_poly.type
_entity_poly.pdbx_seq_one_letter_code
_entity_poly.pdbx_strand_id
1 'polypeptide(L)'
;MLPSWWKESSWLPWGLVLLVYAVFRVWATWRTAKLQMSLQKYCTQLEETVANSRAFTNLVRKALRLIQETEVISRGFTLVSAACPLNKAGQHPSQHLIGLRKAVYRSVRANFRASRLATLYMLKKYPFCKNPSSDNVTSYICVVPFKDLGLGLSEEQVSEEEAHNLTDGFSLPALKVLFQLWVGQSSEFFRRLVLLLSPANASPKPLISPERLPHHILSDVTQGLPHTHAACLEELKRSYEFYRYFETQHQSGFERPTRTKQKSRELNSLQTAVRSLQLHLKALLNEVIILEDELEKLVSTKETPELTTEAHQVLEQKLKYIQPHMQASNSCWEEAISQVEKMSGRNPNKKGKYERLIYYLQKSKSVVS
;
A
#
# COMPACT_ATOMS: atom_id res chain seq x y z
N MET A 1 -2.99 -81.27 60.13
CA MET A 1 -3.36 -80.96 58.73
C MET A 1 -4.35 -79.80 58.77
N LEU A 2 -3.91 -78.61 58.38
CA LEU A 2 -4.75 -77.39 58.29
C LEU A 2 -5.04 -77.12 56.80
N PRO A 3 -6.24 -76.65 56.43
CA PRO A 3 -6.73 -76.70 55.06
C PRO A 3 -6.08 -75.62 54.18
N SER A 4 -5.49 -76.02 53.05
CA SER A 4 -4.78 -75.18 52.09
C SER A 4 -5.68 -74.34 51.17
N TRP A 5 -7.00 -74.35 51.38
CA TRP A 5 -7.98 -73.83 50.41
C TRP A 5 -8.33 -72.34 50.50
N TRP A 6 -7.77 -71.59 51.46
CA TRP A 6 -8.06 -70.15 51.61
C TRP A 6 -6.97 -69.21 51.06
N LYS A 7 -5.85 -69.75 50.57
CA LYS A 7 -4.74 -68.92 50.05
C LYS A 7 -4.83 -68.56 48.58
N GLU A 8 -5.63 -69.26 47.78
CA GLU A 8 -5.69 -69.01 46.33
C GLU A 8 -6.87 -68.12 45.89
N SER A 9 -7.96 -68.06 46.66
CA SER A 9 -9.17 -67.31 46.26
C SER A 9 -9.11 -65.80 46.56
N SER A 10 -8.33 -65.39 47.57
CA SER A 10 -8.25 -63.97 47.98
C SER A 10 -7.50 -63.07 46.98
N TRP A 11 -6.66 -63.62 46.08
CA TRP A 11 -5.86 -62.84 45.12
C TRP A 11 -6.67 -62.34 43.91
N LEU A 12 -7.74 -63.04 43.54
CA LEU A 12 -8.62 -62.70 42.42
C LEU A 12 -9.33 -61.34 42.57
N PRO A 13 -9.99 -61.02 43.70
CA PRO A 13 -10.63 -59.71 43.87
C PRO A 13 -9.63 -58.55 43.93
N TRP A 14 -8.44 -58.75 44.51
CA TRP A 14 -7.38 -57.73 44.50
C TRP A 14 -6.83 -57.49 43.09
N GLY A 15 -6.68 -58.55 42.28
CA GLY A 15 -6.31 -58.43 40.87
C GLY A 15 -7.33 -57.62 40.05
N LEU A 16 -8.62 -57.84 40.27
CA LEU A 16 -9.70 -57.06 39.64
C LEU A 16 -9.67 -55.58 40.04
N VAL A 17 -9.47 -55.27 41.33
CA VAL A 17 -9.36 -53.88 41.81
C VAL A 17 -8.15 -53.17 41.20
N LEU A 18 -7.00 -53.83 41.13
CA LEU A 18 -5.79 -53.28 40.49
C LEU A 18 -5.99 -53.06 38.99
N LEU A 19 -6.68 -53.98 38.30
CA LEU A 19 -7.02 -53.84 36.89
C LEU A 19 -7.92 -52.62 36.65
N VAL A 20 -9.00 -52.47 37.42
CA VAL A 20 -9.92 -51.32 37.32
C VAL A 20 -9.17 -50.01 37.62
N TYR A 21 -8.32 -50.00 38.65
CA TYR A 21 -7.47 -48.84 38.95
C TYR A 21 -6.51 -48.52 37.80
N ALA A 22 -5.85 -49.52 37.21
CA ALA A 22 -4.96 -49.34 36.07
C ALA A 22 -5.71 -48.78 34.85
N VAL A 23 -6.89 -49.31 34.52
CA VAL A 23 -7.75 -48.79 33.44
C VAL A 23 -8.17 -47.35 33.70
N PHE A 24 -8.57 -47.02 34.94
CA PHE A 24 -8.91 -45.64 35.31
C PHE A 24 -7.72 -44.69 35.19
N ARG A 25 -6.53 -45.11 35.62
CA ARG A 25 -5.29 -44.32 35.50
C ARG A 25 -4.89 -44.11 34.05
N VAL A 26 -4.92 -45.15 33.22
CA VAL A 26 -4.64 -45.06 31.77
C VAL A 26 -5.65 -44.15 31.08
N TRP A 27 -6.94 -44.25 31.43
CA TRP A 27 -7.96 -43.37 30.87
C TRP A 27 -7.77 -41.92 31.31
N ALA A 28 -7.43 -41.67 32.57
CA ALA A 28 -7.15 -40.33 33.08
C ALA A 28 -5.90 -39.70 32.42
N THR A 29 -4.81 -40.47 32.26
CA THR A 29 -3.61 -39.98 31.58
C THR A 29 -3.87 -39.76 30.09
N TRP A 30 -4.60 -40.65 29.42
CA TRP A 30 -5.02 -40.47 28.03
C TRP A 30 -5.85 -39.19 27.84
N ARG A 31 -6.84 -38.96 28.72
CA ARG A 31 -7.67 -37.74 28.69
C ARG A 31 -6.82 -36.48 28.90
N THR A 32 -5.85 -36.54 29.81
CA THR A 32 -4.93 -35.43 30.07
C THR A 32 -4.02 -35.17 28.87
N ALA A 33 -3.44 -36.21 28.28
CA ALA A 33 -2.60 -36.11 27.08
C ALA A 33 -3.40 -35.55 25.89
N LYS A 34 -4.65 -36.00 25.68
CA LYS A 34 -5.54 -35.45 24.65
C LYS A 34 -5.84 -33.96 24.87
N LEU A 35 -6.06 -33.55 26.11
CA LEU A 35 -6.27 -32.15 26.47
C LEU A 35 -5.01 -31.32 26.24
N GLN A 36 -3.83 -31.83 26.63
CA GLN A 36 -2.54 -31.17 26.41
C GLN A 36 -2.22 -31.01 24.93
N MET A 37 -2.41 -32.05 24.12
CA MET A 37 -2.23 -31.98 22.66
C MET A 37 -3.18 -30.96 22.03
N SER A 38 -4.44 -30.93 22.47
CA SER A 38 -5.40 -29.94 22.00
C SER A 38 -4.94 -28.53 22.36
N LEU A 39 -4.59 -28.29 23.63
CA LEU A 39 -4.08 -27.00 24.11
C LEU A 39 -2.84 -26.55 23.33
N GLN A 40 -1.90 -27.47 23.07
CA GLN A 40 -0.68 -27.17 22.33
C GLN A 40 -0.99 -26.75 20.88
N LYS A 41 -1.90 -27.45 20.21
CA LYS A 41 -2.37 -27.06 18.87
C LYS A 41 -2.95 -25.63 18.87
N TYR A 42 -3.74 -25.31 19.90
CA TYR A 42 -4.34 -23.99 20.07
C TYR A 42 -3.30 -22.90 20.37
N CYS A 43 -2.30 -23.19 21.20
CA CYS A 43 -1.17 -22.28 21.43
C CYS A 43 -0.43 -21.99 20.13
N THR A 44 -0.11 -23.00 19.33
CA THR A 44 0.56 -22.82 18.02
C THR A 44 -0.29 -21.98 17.07
N GLN A 45 -1.60 -22.21 17.00
CA GLN A 45 -2.51 -21.40 16.17
C GLN A 45 -2.57 -19.93 16.63
N LEU A 46 -2.55 -19.69 17.94
CA LEU A 46 -2.53 -18.35 18.50
C LEU A 46 -1.20 -17.64 18.20
N GLU A 47 -0.08 -18.32 18.39
CA GLU A 47 1.25 -17.82 18.05
C GLU A 47 1.35 -17.44 16.57
N GLU A 48 0.85 -18.29 15.68
CA GLU A 48 0.78 -18.03 14.24
C GLU A 48 -0.09 -16.80 13.94
N THR A 49 -1.26 -16.69 14.57
CA THR A 49 -2.17 -15.55 14.39
C THR A 49 -1.53 -14.23 14.84
N VAL A 50 -0.83 -14.24 15.98
CA VAL A 50 -0.10 -13.07 16.49
C VAL A 50 1.06 -12.73 15.55
N ALA A 51 1.81 -13.73 15.09
CA ALA A 51 2.91 -13.54 14.15
C ALA A 51 2.42 -12.94 12.83
N ASN A 52 1.33 -13.46 12.27
CA ASN A 52 0.72 -12.96 11.03
C ASN A 52 0.20 -11.53 11.19
N SER A 53 -0.48 -11.21 12.29
CA SER A 53 -0.96 -9.85 12.58
C SER A 53 0.21 -8.86 12.73
N ARG A 54 1.30 -9.27 13.38
CA ARG A 54 2.52 -8.47 13.51
C ARG A 54 3.22 -8.26 12.16
N ALA A 55 3.37 -9.32 11.37
CA ALA A 55 3.94 -9.27 10.03
C ALA A 55 3.12 -8.35 9.12
N PHE A 56 1.81 -8.47 9.14
CA PHE A 56 0.88 -7.60 8.42
C PHE A 56 1.03 -6.14 8.83
N THR A 57 1.00 -5.84 10.13
CA THR A 57 1.16 -4.47 10.64
C THR A 57 2.50 -3.85 10.22
N ASN A 58 3.58 -4.64 10.25
CA ASN A 58 4.89 -4.18 9.79
C ASN A 58 4.95 -3.96 8.28
N LEU A 59 4.29 -4.82 7.49
CA LEU A 59 4.24 -4.71 6.04
C LEU A 59 3.41 -3.50 5.60
N VAL A 60 2.24 -3.25 6.22
CA VAL A 60 1.44 -2.04 5.97
C VAL A 60 2.27 -0.80 6.28
N ARG A 61 3.01 -0.78 7.39
CA ARG A 61 3.90 0.34 7.72
C ARG A 61 4.97 0.55 6.66
N LYS A 62 5.57 -0.52 6.13
CA LYS A 62 6.55 -0.44 5.03
C LYS A 62 5.91 0.05 3.72
N ALA A 63 4.72 -0.42 3.39
CA ALA A 63 3.97 0.02 2.21
C ALA A 63 3.59 1.51 2.29
N LEU A 64 3.12 1.99 3.45
CA LEU A 64 2.80 3.40 3.67
C LEU A 64 4.04 4.30 3.58
N ARG A 65 5.20 3.83 4.07
CA ARG A 65 6.48 4.54 3.90
C ARG A 65 6.87 4.64 2.43
N LEU A 66 6.80 3.54 1.69
CA LEU A 66 7.08 3.54 0.25
C LEU A 66 6.15 4.51 -0.52
N ILE A 67 4.85 4.52 -0.19
CA ILE A 67 3.90 5.47 -0.75
C ILE A 67 4.29 6.92 -0.41
N GLN A 68 4.65 7.18 0.85
CA GLN A 68 5.08 8.51 1.30
C GLN A 68 6.38 8.97 0.62
N GLU A 69 7.39 8.11 0.54
CA GLU A 69 8.66 8.37 -0.13
C GLU A 69 8.43 8.69 -1.62
N THR A 70 7.58 7.90 -2.29
CA THR A 70 7.22 8.13 -3.70
C THR A 70 6.48 9.46 -3.88
N GLU A 71 5.56 9.82 -2.98
CA GLU A 71 4.86 11.11 -3.01
C GLU A 71 5.79 12.31 -2.77
N VAL A 72 6.78 12.17 -1.88
CA VAL A 72 7.77 13.21 -1.59
C VAL A 72 8.70 13.42 -2.79
N ILE A 73 9.14 12.32 -3.42
CA ILE A 73 9.94 12.36 -4.65
C ILE A 73 9.13 12.98 -5.79
N SER A 74 7.87 12.58 -6.00
CA SER A 74 7.04 13.11 -7.10
C SER A 74 6.70 14.58 -6.96
N ARG A 75 6.66 15.11 -5.74
CA ARG A 75 6.44 16.54 -5.45
C ARG A 75 7.72 17.39 -5.53
N GLY A 76 8.88 16.78 -5.75
CA GLY A 76 10.16 17.49 -5.89
C GLY A 76 10.83 17.93 -4.57
N PHE A 77 10.32 17.47 -3.42
CA PHE A 77 10.89 17.82 -2.10
C PHE A 77 12.22 17.10 -1.80
N THR A 78 12.61 16.13 -2.63
CA THR A 78 13.92 15.48 -2.59
C THR A 78 14.58 15.57 -3.97
N LEU A 79 15.63 16.38 -4.08
CA LEU A 79 16.51 16.51 -5.25
C LEU A 79 17.44 15.29 -5.39
N VAL A 80 16.89 14.07 -5.37
CA VAL A 80 17.67 12.86 -5.60
C VAL A 80 16.86 11.86 -6.40
N SER A 81 17.11 11.89 -7.71
CA SER A 81 17.41 10.75 -8.58
C SER A 81 16.73 10.91 -9.93
N ALA A 82 17.54 10.97 -10.99
CA ALA A 82 17.16 10.93 -12.40
C ALA A 82 16.49 9.60 -12.83
N ALA A 83 15.89 8.88 -11.89
CA ALA A 83 15.36 7.53 -12.02
C ALA A 83 13.83 7.47 -12.15
N CYS A 84 13.11 8.59 -11.98
CA CYS A 84 11.69 8.63 -12.31
C CYS A 84 11.53 8.92 -13.82
N PRO A 85 10.80 8.10 -14.61
CA PRO A 85 10.44 8.49 -15.95
C PRO A 85 9.67 9.81 -15.87
N LEU A 86 10.25 10.88 -16.42
CA LEU A 86 9.70 12.24 -16.42
C LEU A 86 8.27 12.31 -17.00
N ASN A 87 7.81 11.25 -17.70
CA ASN A 87 6.43 11.05 -18.15
C ASN A 87 5.38 10.91 -17.02
N LYS A 88 5.76 10.80 -15.75
CA LYS A 88 4.81 10.71 -14.61
C LYS A 88 4.74 11.97 -13.74
N ALA A 89 5.51 13.01 -14.05
CA ALA A 89 5.54 14.26 -13.28
C ALA A 89 4.25 15.11 -13.38
N GLY A 90 3.24 14.64 -14.13
CA GLY A 90 1.91 15.26 -14.23
C GLY A 90 0.76 14.38 -13.70
N GLN A 91 1.03 13.20 -13.14
CA GLN A 91 -0.01 12.38 -12.50
C GLN A 91 -0.31 12.94 -11.11
N HIS A 92 -1.58 12.98 -10.73
CA HIS A 92 -2.01 13.43 -9.41
C HIS A 92 -1.31 12.57 -8.32
N PRO A 93 -0.93 13.11 -7.15
CA PRO A 93 -0.25 12.35 -6.09
C PRO A 93 -0.97 11.04 -5.69
N SER A 94 -2.30 11.03 -5.80
CA SER A 94 -3.19 9.88 -5.57
C SER A 94 -3.05 8.75 -6.60
N GLN A 95 -2.47 8.99 -7.78
CA GLN A 95 -2.32 8.00 -8.85
C GLN A 95 -1.01 7.22 -8.78
N HIS A 96 0.01 7.71 -8.06
CA HIS A 96 1.26 6.97 -7.87
C HIS A 96 1.03 5.74 -6.99
N LEU A 97 1.53 4.57 -7.45
CA LEU A 97 1.38 3.28 -6.75
C LEU A 97 -0.09 2.91 -6.46
N ILE A 98 -1.03 3.29 -7.35
CA ILE A 98 -2.48 3.07 -7.13
C ILE A 98 -2.83 1.60 -6.80
N GLY A 99 -2.13 0.63 -7.38
CA GLY A 99 -2.32 -0.79 -7.05
C GLY A 99 -1.92 -1.12 -5.61
N LEU A 100 -0.81 -0.56 -5.11
CA LEU A 100 -0.38 -0.74 -3.72
C LEU A 100 -1.35 -0.05 -2.76
N ARG A 101 -1.78 1.17 -3.10
CA ARG A 101 -2.76 1.93 -2.29
C ARG A 101 -4.07 1.16 -2.14
N LYS A 102 -4.58 0.62 -3.24
CA LYS A 102 -5.78 -0.23 -3.25
C LYS A 102 -5.58 -1.50 -2.42
N ALA A 103 -4.45 -2.19 -2.59
CA ALA A 103 -4.14 -3.38 -1.78
C ALA A 103 -4.07 -3.05 -0.29
N VAL A 104 -3.39 -1.95 0.10
CA VAL A 104 -3.36 -1.48 1.50
C VAL A 104 -4.77 -1.21 2.01
N TYR A 105 -5.60 -0.49 1.25
CA TYR A 105 -6.98 -0.22 1.65
C TYR A 105 -7.77 -1.51 1.87
N ARG A 106 -7.81 -2.40 0.88
CA ARG A 106 -8.61 -3.64 0.94
C ARG A 106 -8.14 -4.56 2.06
N SER A 107 -6.84 -4.85 2.14
CA SER A 107 -6.30 -5.77 3.13
C SER A 107 -6.43 -5.23 4.57
N VAL A 108 -6.23 -3.91 4.79
CA VAL A 108 -6.39 -3.32 6.13
C VAL A 108 -7.86 -3.26 6.53
N ARG A 109 -8.77 -2.88 5.63
CA ARG A 109 -10.22 -2.88 5.88
C ARG A 109 -10.74 -4.28 6.21
N ALA A 110 -10.35 -5.30 5.44
CA ALA A 110 -10.75 -6.68 5.67
C ALA A 110 -10.27 -7.19 7.04
N ASN A 111 -9.00 -6.97 7.37
CA ASN A 111 -8.44 -7.35 8.66
C ASN A 111 -9.09 -6.61 9.83
N PHE A 112 -9.33 -5.30 9.70
CA PHE A 112 -10.05 -4.52 10.71
C PHE A 112 -11.45 -5.09 10.97
N ARG A 113 -12.23 -5.35 9.91
CA ARG A 113 -13.58 -5.92 10.04
C ARG A 113 -13.56 -7.27 10.72
N ALA A 114 -12.66 -8.17 10.31
CA ALA A 114 -12.56 -9.51 10.89
C ALA A 114 -12.21 -9.45 12.38
N SER A 115 -11.20 -8.66 12.77
CA SER A 115 -10.82 -8.48 14.17
C SER A 115 -11.90 -7.77 14.99
N ARG A 116 -12.63 -6.83 14.40
CA ARG A 116 -13.77 -6.15 15.05
C ARG A 116 -14.91 -7.12 15.33
N LEU A 117 -15.31 -7.92 14.34
CA LEU A 117 -16.37 -8.92 14.50
C LEU A 117 -16.01 -9.94 15.58
N ALA A 118 -14.77 -10.43 15.59
CA ALA A 118 -14.29 -11.33 16.62
C ALA A 118 -14.31 -10.67 18.02
N THR A 119 -13.95 -9.40 18.13
CA THR A 119 -14.03 -8.64 19.40
C THR A 119 -15.47 -8.46 19.87
N LEU A 120 -16.38 -8.09 18.98
CA LEU A 120 -17.82 -7.96 19.29
C LEU A 120 -18.42 -9.29 19.73
N TYR A 121 -18.03 -10.38 19.08
CA TYR A 121 -18.42 -11.73 19.46
C TYR A 121 -17.94 -12.09 20.86
N MET A 122 -16.67 -11.79 21.18
CA MET A 122 -16.11 -11.96 22.53
C MET A 122 -16.88 -11.16 23.59
N LEU A 123 -17.23 -9.91 23.28
CA LEU A 123 -17.99 -9.05 24.20
C LEU A 123 -19.41 -9.59 24.45
N LYS A 124 -20.09 -10.08 23.42
CA LYS A 124 -21.46 -10.59 23.50
C LYS A 124 -21.54 -11.97 24.16
N LYS A 125 -20.67 -12.90 23.77
CA LYS A 125 -20.73 -14.30 24.21
C LYS A 125 -20.01 -14.55 25.53
N TYR A 126 -18.96 -13.79 25.81
CA TYR A 126 -18.12 -13.95 27.01
C TYR A 126 -18.00 -12.64 27.80
N PRO A 127 -19.09 -12.14 28.43
CA PRO A 127 -19.04 -10.95 29.27
C PRO A 127 -18.25 -11.21 30.57
N PHE A 128 -17.45 -10.23 31.02
CA PHE A 128 -16.74 -10.32 32.30
C PHE A 128 -17.71 -10.04 33.46
N CYS A 129 -18.29 -11.10 34.04
CA CYS A 129 -19.27 -10.96 35.12
C CYS A 129 -18.64 -10.59 36.48
N LYS A 130 -17.31 -10.61 36.63
CA LYS A 130 -16.62 -10.60 37.93
C LYS A 130 -16.00 -9.25 38.32
N ASN A 131 -15.59 -8.42 37.35
CA ASN A 131 -14.96 -7.11 37.56
C ASN A 131 -15.39 -6.10 36.47
N PRO A 132 -16.62 -5.54 36.54
CA PRO A 132 -17.12 -4.57 35.55
C PRO A 132 -16.29 -3.26 35.49
N SER A 133 -15.53 -2.94 36.55
CA SER A 133 -14.62 -1.79 36.58
C SER A 133 -13.32 -1.97 35.80
N SER A 134 -12.93 -3.22 35.50
CA SER A 134 -11.66 -3.54 34.81
C SER A 134 -11.77 -3.52 33.29
N ASP A 135 -13.00 -3.54 32.76
CA ASP A 135 -13.25 -3.64 31.33
C ASP A 135 -14.38 -2.69 30.92
N ASN A 136 -14.01 -1.44 30.64
CA ASN A 136 -14.95 -0.46 30.14
C ASN A 136 -15.29 -0.77 28.68
N VAL A 137 -16.40 -1.50 28.48
CA VAL A 137 -16.91 -1.89 27.15
C VAL A 137 -17.14 -0.67 26.25
N THR A 138 -17.47 0.50 26.81
CA THR A 138 -17.65 1.73 26.02
C THR A 138 -16.35 2.30 25.46
N SER A 139 -15.19 1.89 25.96
CA SER A 139 -13.88 2.33 25.47
C SER A 139 -13.39 1.56 24.23
N TYR A 140 -14.12 0.54 23.78
CA TYR A 140 -13.70 -0.25 22.62
C TYR A 140 -14.11 0.42 21.30
N ILE A 141 -13.15 0.53 20.38
CA ILE A 141 -13.37 0.94 18.98
C ILE A 141 -14.46 0.08 18.35
N CYS A 142 -14.50 -1.22 18.68
CA CYS A 142 -15.49 -2.14 18.13
C CYS A 142 -16.95 -1.83 18.48
N VAL A 143 -17.22 -0.95 19.46
CA VAL A 143 -18.58 -0.53 19.86
C VAL A 143 -19.01 0.75 19.14
N VAL A 144 -18.07 1.55 18.63
CA VAL A 144 -18.34 2.79 17.88
C VAL A 144 -19.06 2.47 16.56
N PRO A 145 -20.27 3.00 16.27
CA PRO A 145 -20.99 2.68 15.05
C PRO A 145 -20.17 2.90 13.78
N PHE A 146 -20.30 2.01 12.79
CA PHE A 146 -19.52 2.10 11.55
C PHE A 146 -19.67 3.43 10.79
N LYS A 147 -20.86 4.03 10.85
CA LYS A 147 -21.15 5.35 10.28
C LYS A 147 -20.25 6.46 10.82
N ASP A 148 -19.76 6.31 12.05
CA ASP A 148 -18.93 7.31 12.72
C ASP A 148 -17.43 7.07 12.48
N LEU A 149 -17.05 5.91 11.93
CA LEU A 149 -15.66 5.55 11.62
C LEU A 149 -15.25 5.87 10.17
N GLY A 150 -16.23 6.06 9.28
CA GLY A 150 -16.00 6.40 7.87
C GLY A 150 -15.31 5.31 7.04
N LEU A 151 -14.74 5.68 5.89
CA LEU A 151 -13.87 4.85 5.03
C LEU A 151 -14.47 3.54 4.49
N GLY A 152 -15.80 3.40 4.47
CA GLY A 152 -16.48 2.21 3.94
C GLY A 152 -16.34 0.99 4.85
N LEU A 153 -16.13 1.22 6.15
CA LEU A 153 -15.96 0.15 7.13
C LEU A 153 -17.28 -0.60 7.41
N SER A 154 -18.44 0.05 7.22
CA SER A 154 -19.79 -0.52 7.39
C SER A 154 -20.08 -1.66 6.40
N GLU A 155 -19.70 -1.49 5.15
CA GLU A 155 -20.20 -2.33 4.05
C GLU A 155 -19.30 -3.53 3.74
N GLU A 156 -19.93 -4.70 3.64
CA GLU A 156 -19.24 -5.97 3.40
C GLU A 156 -18.51 -5.99 2.07
N GLN A 157 -19.13 -5.40 1.06
CA GLN A 157 -18.50 -5.10 -0.22
C GLN A 157 -18.64 -3.61 -0.46
N VAL A 158 -17.54 -2.98 -0.88
CA VAL A 158 -17.50 -1.57 -1.27
C VAL A 158 -16.95 -1.59 -2.67
N SER A 159 -17.66 -0.94 -3.60
CA SER A 159 -17.20 -0.86 -4.99
C SER A 159 -15.88 -0.10 -5.08
N GLU A 160 -15.12 -0.31 -6.15
CA GLU A 160 -13.85 0.41 -6.34
C GLU A 160 -14.06 1.93 -6.46
N GLU A 161 -15.18 2.36 -7.03
CA GLU A 161 -15.55 3.76 -7.22
C GLU A 161 -15.93 4.41 -5.88
N GLU A 162 -16.69 3.69 -5.06
CA GLU A 162 -17.05 4.15 -3.72
C GLU A 162 -15.84 4.17 -2.78
N ALA A 163 -14.99 3.16 -2.83
CA ALA A 163 -13.72 3.15 -2.10
C ALA A 163 -12.83 4.33 -2.52
N HIS A 164 -12.82 4.67 -3.82
CA HIS A 164 -12.10 5.84 -4.33
C HIS A 164 -12.65 7.14 -3.73
N ASN A 165 -13.98 7.32 -3.72
CA ASN A 165 -14.62 8.53 -3.18
C ASN A 165 -14.42 8.65 -1.66
N LEU A 166 -14.58 7.55 -0.92
CA LEU A 166 -14.45 7.51 0.54
C LEU A 166 -13.02 7.78 1.04
N THR A 167 -12.02 7.52 0.20
CA THR A 167 -10.60 7.66 0.57
C THR A 167 -9.91 8.84 -0.10
N ASP A 168 -10.67 9.70 -0.79
CA ASP A 168 -10.15 10.79 -1.62
C ASP A 168 -9.07 10.29 -2.59
N GLY A 169 -9.45 9.30 -3.38
CA GLY A 169 -8.58 8.63 -4.34
C GLY A 169 -7.46 7.79 -3.72
N PHE A 170 -7.74 7.10 -2.62
CA PHE A 170 -6.75 6.35 -1.83
C PHE A 170 -5.59 7.23 -1.34
N SER A 171 -5.93 8.43 -0.87
CA SER A 171 -4.98 9.39 -0.33
C SER A 171 -4.16 8.80 0.83
N LEU A 172 -2.90 9.21 0.94
CA LEU A 172 -2.03 8.76 2.03
C LEU A 172 -2.60 9.07 3.43
N PRO A 173 -3.22 10.25 3.68
CA PRO A 173 -3.92 10.51 4.94
C PRO A 173 -5.01 9.49 5.25
N ALA A 174 -5.89 9.18 4.28
CA ALA A 174 -6.95 8.19 4.48
C ALA A 174 -6.40 6.80 4.82
N LEU A 175 -5.36 6.35 4.11
CA LEU A 175 -4.71 5.07 4.39
C LEU A 175 -4.02 5.06 5.77
N LYS A 176 -3.44 6.18 6.21
CA LYS A 176 -2.85 6.32 7.55
C LYS A 176 -3.93 6.23 8.64
N VAL A 177 -5.08 6.90 8.46
CA VAL A 177 -6.21 6.81 9.40
C VAL A 177 -6.70 5.36 9.50
N LEU A 178 -6.91 4.69 8.36
CA LEU A 178 -7.32 3.29 8.33
C LEU A 178 -6.31 2.37 9.05
N PHE A 179 -5.01 2.63 8.86
CA PHE A 179 -3.95 1.89 9.56
C PHE A 179 -3.98 2.11 11.08
N GLN A 180 -4.26 3.34 11.55
CA GLN A 180 -4.41 3.60 12.98
C GLN A 180 -5.60 2.86 13.58
N LEU A 181 -6.75 2.85 12.87
CA LEU A 181 -7.92 2.08 13.28
C LEU A 181 -7.60 0.58 13.39
N TRP A 182 -6.84 0.04 12.44
CA TRP A 182 -6.35 -1.34 12.50
C TRP A 182 -5.47 -1.61 13.72
N VAL A 183 -4.49 -0.75 14.01
CA VAL A 183 -3.61 -0.90 15.17
C VAL A 183 -4.41 -0.89 16.48
N GLY A 184 -5.37 0.03 16.61
CA GLY A 184 -6.26 0.09 17.77
C GLY A 184 -7.12 -1.18 17.91
N GLN A 185 -7.81 -1.57 16.84
CA GLN A 185 -8.73 -2.71 16.86
C GLN A 185 -8.04 -4.06 17.07
N SER A 186 -6.86 -4.26 16.47
CA SER A 186 -6.08 -5.48 16.66
C SER A 186 -5.54 -5.59 18.09
N SER A 187 -5.10 -4.47 18.68
CA SER A 187 -4.69 -4.41 20.08
C SER A 187 -5.84 -4.75 21.03
N GLU A 188 -7.04 -4.20 20.80
CA GLU A 188 -8.24 -4.53 21.58
C GLU A 188 -8.60 -6.01 21.50
N PHE A 189 -8.54 -6.58 20.29
CA PHE A 189 -8.81 -7.99 20.06
C PHE A 189 -7.87 -8.87 20.92
N PHE A 190 -6.56 -8.65 20.82
CA PHE A 190 -5.59 -9.46 21.58
C PHE A 190 -5.67 -9.21 23.08
N ARG A 191 -5.86 -7.96 23.52
CA ARG A 191 -6.06 -7.64 24.94
C ARG A 191 -7.27 -8.38 25.49
N ARG A 192 -8.40 -8.35 24.77
CA ARG A 192 -9.62 -9.06 25.19
C ARG A 192 -9.40 -10.57 25.22
N LEU A 193 -8.73 -11.12 24.22
CA LEU A 193 -8.42 -12.54 24.16
C LEU A 193 -7.55 -12.98 25.36
N VAL A 194 -6.51 -12.22 25.68
CA VAL A 194 -5.65 -12.49 26.86
C VAL A 194 -6.46 -12.43 28.15
N LEU A 195 -7.35 -11.44 28.30
CA LEU A 195 -8.22 -11.33 29.47
C LEU A 195 -9.19 -12.52 29.59
N LEU A 196 -9.72 -13.04 28.48
CA LEU A 196 -10.57 -14.24 28.48
C LEU A 196 -9.81 -15.51 28.85
N LEU A 197 -8.55 -15.62 28.42
CA LEU A 197 -7.69 -16.76 28.72
C LEU A 197 -7.09 -16.69 30.14
N SER A 198 -7.21 -15.54 30.83
CA SER A 198 -6.66 -15.36 32.17
C SER A 198 -7.42 -16.18 33.21
N PRO A 199 -6.73 -17.01 34.02
CA PRO A 199 -7.37 -17.83 35.05
C PRO A 199 -8.04 -17.00 36.16
N ALA A 200 -7.63 -15.74 36.36
CA ALA A 200 -8.23 -14.82 37.33
C ALA A 200 -9.71 -14.50 37.02
N ASN A 201 -10.10 -14.60 35.75
CA ASN A 201 -11.45 -14.28 35.28
C ASN A 201 -12.38 -15.50 35.23
N ALA A 202 -11.89 -16.70 35.58
CA ALA A 202 -12.73 -17.89 35.71
C ALA A 202 -13.79 -17.69 36.81
N SER A 203 -15.06 -17.91 36.49
CA SER A 203 -16.14 -17.76 37.48
C SER A 203 -15.94 -18.75 38.62
N PRO A 204 -16.17 -18.38 39.90
CA PRO A 204 -16.00 -19.27 41.04
C PRO A 204 -17.17 -20.25 41.20
N LYS A 205 -18.20 -20.19 40.32
CA LYS A 205 -19.29 -21.16 40.30
C LYS A 205 -18.76 -22.50 39.76
N PRO A 206 -18.97 -23.62 40.47
CA PRO A 206 -18.40 -24.93 40.15
C PRO A 206 -19.03 -25.63 38.93
N LEU A 207 -19.73 -24.90 38.06
CA LEU A 207 -20.16 -25.42 36.77
C LEU A 207 -19.05 -25.12 35.75
N ILE A 208 -18.06 -26.01 35.72
CA ILE A 208 -17.17 -26.16 34.57
C ILE A 208 -18.04 -26.70 33.42
N SER A 209 -18.79 -25.81 32.77
CA SER A 209 -19.39 -26.11 31.47
C SER A 209 -18.22 -26.31 30.48
N PRO A 210 -18.23 -27.39 29.67
CA PRO A 210 -17.20 -27.61 28.65
C PRO A 210 -17.05 -26.43 27.67
N GLU A 211 -18.09 -25.62 27.52
CA GLU A 211 -18.13 -24.44 26.64
C GLU A 211 -17.28 -23.24 27.14
N ARG A 212 -16.82 -23.28 28.40
CA ARG A 212 -16.00 -22.21 29.02
C ARG A 212 -14.52 -22.57 29.12
N LEU A 213 -14.11 -23.70 28.56
CA LEU A 213 -12.70 -24.08 28.54
C LEU A 213 -11.91 -23.16 27.59
N PRO A 214 -10.67 -22.76 27.95
CA PRO A 214 -9.86 -21.84 27.16
C PRO A 214 -9.67 -22.25 25.69
N HIS A 215 -9.57 -23.56 25.43
CA HIS A 215 -9.43 -24.09 24.07
C HIS A 215 -10.72 -23.96 23.24
N HIS A 216 -11.89 -24.10 23.86
CA HIS A 216 -13.17 -23.88 23.20
C HIS A 216 -13.38 -22.38 22.89
N ILE A 217 -13.07 -21.50 23.85
CA ILE A 217 -13.12 -20.04 23.63
C ILE A 217 -12.19 -19.64 22.49
N LEU A 218 -10.95 -20.15 22.49
CA LEU A 218 -10.00 -19.84 21.43
C LEU A 218 -10.48 -20.34 20.07
N SER A 219 -10.91 -21.60 19.97
CA SER A 219 -11.44 -22.18 18.73
C SER A 219 -12.62 -21.39 18.19
N ASP A 220 -13.51 -20.94 19.06
CA ASP A 220 -14.75 -20.26 18.73
C ASP A 220 -14.51 -18.81 18.30
N VAL A 221 -13.62 -18.10 18.99
CA VAL A 221 -13.29 -16.70 18.69
C VAL A 221 -12.36 -16.56 17.47
N THR A 222 -11.45 -17.51 17.27
CA THR A 222 -10.46 -17.44 16.19
C THR A 222 -10.93 -18.10 14.90
N GLN A 223 -12.15 -18.65 14.86
CA GLN A 223 -12.66 -19.33 13.67
C GLN A 223 -12.69 -18.38 12.46
N GLY A 224 -11.96 -18.71 11.39
CA GLY A 224 -11.87 -17.91 10.16
C GLY A 224 -10.88 -16.74 10.19
N LEU A 225 -10.50 -16.23 11.37
CA LEU A 225 -9.59 -15.09 11.51
C LEU A 225 -8.15 -15.37 10.97
N PRO A 226 -7.51 -16.52 11.26
CA PRO A 226 -6.19 -16.84 10.72
C PRO A 226 -6.16 -16.86 9.20
N HIS A 227 -7.22 -17.38 8.57
CA HIS A 227 -7.30 -17.46 7.11
C HIS A 227 -7.41 -16.06 6.48
N THR A 228 -8.27 -15.20 7.02
CA THR A 228 -8.39 -13.81 6.56
C THR A 228 -7.08 -13.03 6.76
N HIS A 229 -6.44 -13.17 7.92
CA HIS A 229 -5.16 -12.50 8.21
C HIS A 229 -4.05 -12.96 7.26
N ALA A 230 -3.94 -14.27 7.01
CA ALA A 230 -2.96 -14.82 6.08
C ALA A 230 -3.23 -14.38 4.62
N ALA A 231 -4.47 -14.42 4.16
CA ALA A 231 -4.84 -13.99 2.82
C ALA A 231 -4.53 -12.49 2.59
N CYS A 232 -4.88 -11.64 3.55
CA CYS A 232 -4.58 -10.20 3.51
C CYS A 232 -3.07 -9.92 3.55
N LEU A 233 -2.31 -10.71 4.33
CA LEU A 233 -0.86 -10.61 4.39
C LEU A 233 -0.23 -10.97 3.04
N GLU A 234 -0.61 -12.10 2.44
CA GLU A 234 -0.07 -12.54 1.16
C GLU A 234 -0.45 -11.61 0.00
N GLU A 235 -1.70 -11.11 -0.04
CA GLU A 235 -2.13 -10.12 -1.05
C GLU A 235 -1.29 -8.84 -0.97
N LEU A 236 -1.12 -8.29 0.23
CA LEU A 236 -0.33 -7.09 0.44
C LEU A 236 1.15 -7.34 0.18
N LYS A 237 1.67 -8.50 0.55
CA LYS A 237 3.08 -8.88 0.33
C LYS A 237 3.38 -8.97 -1.15
N ARG A 238 2.53 -9.67 -1.92
CA ARG A 238 2.65 -9.76 -3.38
C ARG A 238 2.62 -8.37 -4.02
N SER A 239 1.71 -7.50 -3.57
CA SER A 239 1.60 -6.14 -4.08
C SER A 239 2.84 -5.31 -3.73
N TYR A 240 3.32 -5.38 -2.49
CA TYR A 240 4.51 -4.67 -2.03
C TYR A 240 5.79 -5.13 -2.74
N GLU A 241 6.00 -6.44 -2.86
CA GLU A 241 7.15 -7.04 -3.55
C GLU A 241 7.16 -6.68 -5.03
N PHE A 242 6.00 -6.65 -5.69
CA PHE A 242 5.86 -6.19 -7.07
C PHE A 242 6.42 -4.77 -7.23
N TYR A 243 5.98 -3.82 -6.41
CA TYR A 243 6.45 -2.43 -6.52
C TYR A 243 7.92 -2.26 -6.13
N ARG A 244 8.39 -2.98 -5.12
CA ARG A 244 9.80 -2.98 -4.71
C ARG A 244 10.70 -3.55 -5.82
N TYR A 245 10.29 -4.63 -6.47
CA TYR A 245 11.01 -5.19 -7.61
C TYR A 245 11.14 -4.16 -8.74
N PHE A 246 10.06 -3.47 -9.09
CA PHE A 246 10.10 -2.39 -10.08
C PHE A 246 11.06 -1.26 -9.69
N GLU A 247 11.08 -0.84 -8.43
CA GLU A 247 12.03 0.16 -7.92
C GLU A 247 13.48 -0.32 -8.07
N THR A 248 13.77 -1.55 -7.67
CA THR A 248 15.13 -2.12 -7.76
C THR A 248 15.59 -2.34 -9.22
N GLN A 249 14.69 -2.73 -10.12
CA GLN A 249 15.00 -2.86 -11.56
C GLN A 249 15.24 -1.50 -12.23
N HIS A 250 14.56 -0.44 -11.79
CA HIS A 250 14.87 0.91 -12.25
C HIS A 250 16.27 1.37 -11.78
N GLN A 251 16.74 0.90 -10.62
CA GLN A 251 18.08 1.17 -10.12
C GLN A 251 19.16 0.31 -10.80
N SER A 252 18.91 -0.97 -11.09
CA SER A 252 19.87 -1.88 -11.74
C SER A 252 19.86 -1.84 -13.27
N GLY A 253 18.76 -1.41 -13.90
CA GLY A 253 18.55 -1.38 -15.36
C GLY A 253 19.32 -0.27 -16.11
N PHE A 254 20.19 0.47 -15.41
CA PHE A 254 21.15 1.40 -16.01
C PHE A 254 22.43 0.72 -16.52
N GLU A 255 22.64 -0.58 -16.24
CA GLU A 255 23.74 -1.38 -16.82
C GLU A 255 23.27 -2.24 -18.01
N ARG A 256 23.23 -1.65 -19.23
CA ARG A 256 23.03 -2.28 -20.59
C ARG A 256 21.64 -2.92 -20.88
N PRO A 257 21.09 -2.86 -22.13
CA PRO A 257 21.76 -3.05 -23.43
C PRO A 257 21.60 -1.87 -24.43
N THR A 258 22.57 -1.75 -25.32
CA THR A 258 23.05 -0.49 -25.92
C THR A 258 22.52 -0.10 -27.30
N ARG A 259 21.65 -0.87 -27.97
CA ARG A 259 21.32 -0.58 -29.40
C ARG A 259 19.87 -0.19 -29.70
N THR A 260 18.89 -0.80 -29.06
CA THR A 260 17.47 -0.45 -29.21
C THR A 260 17.03 0.68 -28.27
N LYS A 261 17.63 0.78 -27.07
CA LYS A 261 17.44 1.89 -26.12
C LYS A 261 17.97 3.24 -26.63
N GLN A 262 18.96 3.24 -27.54
CA GLN A 262 19.56 4.49 -28.02
C GLN A 262 18.58 5.30 -28.88
N LYS A 263 17.85 4.63 -29.77
CA LYS A 263 16.84 5.26 -30.63
C LYS A 263 15.62 5.76 -29.84
N SER A 264 15.20 5.04 -28.78
CA SER A 264 14.15 5.53 -27.89
C SER A 264 14.64 6.67 -26.99
N ARG A 265 15.90 6.64 -26.54
CA ARG A 265 16.50 7.74 -25.76
C ARG A 265 16.63 9.03 -26.57
N GLU A 266 17.00 8.94 -27.85
CA GLU A 266 17.08 10.09 -28.78
C GLU A 266 15.69 10.67 -29.10
N LEU A 267 14.68 9.82 -29.29
CA LEU A 267 13.29 10.27 -29.46
C LEU A 267 12.74 10.91 -28.17
N ASN A 268 13.07 10.34 -27.00
CA ASN A 268 12.68 10.89 -25.71
C ASN A 268 13.39 12.23 -25.41
N SER A 269 14.65 12.42 -25.83
CA SER A 269 15.36 13.69 -25.67
C SER A 269 14.76 14.77 -26.56
N LEU A 270 14.43 14.47 -27.82
CA LEU A 270 13.71 15.40 -28.68
C LEU A 270 12.33 15.76 -28.09
N GLN A 271 11.57 14.74 -27.64
CA GLN A 271 10.26 14.97 -27.03
C GLN A 271 10.35 15.87 -25.79
N THR A 272 11.42 15.73 -25.00
CA THR A 272 11.69 16.58 -23.82
C THR A 272 12.03 18.01 -24.24
N ALA A 273 12.90 18.20 -25.24
CA ALA A 273 13.25 19.53 -25.75
C ALA A 273 12.04 20.27 -26.32
N VAL A 274 11.22 19.58 -27.13
CA VAL A 274 9.97 20.14 -27.69
C VAL A 274 8.97 20.48 -26.58
N ARG A 275 8.86 19.67 -25.53
CA ARG A 275 7.96 19.94 -24.41
C ARG A 275 8.44 21.10 -23.54
N SER A 276 9.75 21.23 -23.33
CA SER A 276 10.37 22.37 -22.65
C SER A 276 10.13 23.67 -23.40
N LEU A 277 10.34 23.65 -24.72
CA LEU A 277 10.02 24.77 -25.61
C LEU A 277 8.56 25.19 -25.49
N GLN A 278 7.62 24.23 -25.51
CA GLN A 278 6.20 24.52 -25.35
C GLN A 278 5.89 25.24 -24.03
N LEU A 279 6.53 24.83 -22.93
CA LEU A 279 6.31 25.45 -21.61
C LEU A 279 6.84 26.89 -21.58
N HIS A 280 8.05 27.12 -22.09
CA HIS A 280 8.62 28.47 -22.14
C HIS A 280 7.84 29.40 -23.07
N LEU A 281 7.37 28.91 -24.23
CA LEU A 281 6.50 29.67 -25.13
C LEU A 281 5.15 30.00 -24.49
N LYS A 282 4.56 29.09 -23.72
CA LYS A 282 3.29 29.35 -23.01
C LYS A 282 3.46 30.40 -21.90
N ALA A 283 4.56 30.34 -21.15
CA ALA A 283 4.88 31.34 -20.14
C ALA A 283 5.16 32.71 -20.81
N LEU A 284 5.95 32.73 -21.88
CA LEU A 284 6.22 33.93 -22.67
C LEU A 284 4.93 34.56 -23.21
N LEU A 285 4.03 33.76 -23.77
CA LEU A 285 2.74 34.23 -24.27
C LEU A 285 1.91 34.88 -23.16
N ASN A 286 1.86 34.26 -21.97
CA ASN A 286 1.16 34.84 -20.82
C ASN A 286 1.76 36.19 -20.41
N GLU A 287 3.09 36.31 -20.33
CA GLU A 287 3.75 37.58 -19.98
C GLU A 287 3.54 38.66 -21.05
N VAL A 288 3.49 38.28 -22.33
CA VAL A 288 3.20 39.20 -23.44
C VAL A 288 1.74 39.66 -23.43
N ILE A 289 0.78 38.77 -23.10
CA ILE A 289 -0.63 39.15 -22.92
C ILE A 289 -0.77 40.14 -21.76
N ILE A 290 -0.06 39.92 -20.65
CA ILE A 290 -0.04 40.85 -19.51
C ILE A 290 0.55 42.20 -19.94
N LEU A 291 1.63 42.19 -20.73
CA LEU A 291 2.23 43.41 -21.26
C LEU A 291 1.26 44.19 -22.17
N GLU A 292 0.51 43.48 -23.01
CA GLU A 292 -0.50 44.05 -23.91
C GLU A 292 -1.65 44.69 -23.13
N ASP A 293 -2.19 44.02 -22.10
CA ASP A 293 -3.24 44.56 -21.21
C ASP A 293 -2.77 45.82 -20.47
N GLU A 294 -1.53 45.82 -19.96
CA GLU A 294 -0.96 47.01 -19.33
C GLU A 294 -0.71 48.15 -20.32
N LEU A 295 -0.32 47.84 -21.56
CA LEU A 295 -0.18 48.85 -22.61
C LEU A 295 -1.54 49.45 -23.01
N GLU A 296 -2.59 48.64 -23.09
CA GLU A 296 -3.96 49.09 -23.37
C GLU A 296 -4.48 50.00 -22.24
N LYS A 297 -4.21 49.67 -20.97
CA LYS A 297 -4.51 50.55 -19.83
C LYS A 297 -3.78 51.87 -19.93
N LEU A 298 -2.49 51.87 -20.25
CA LEU A 298 -1.68 53.08 -20.40
C LEU A 298 -2.19 53.99 -21.53
N VAL A 299 -2.59 53.40 -22.66
CA VAL A 299 -3.19 54.14 -23.79
C VAL A 299 -4.55 54.77 -23.42
N SER A 300 -5.30 54.14 -22.51
CA SER A 300 -6.60 54.64 -22.04
C SER A 300 -6.52 55.79 -21.01
N THR A 301 -5.42 55.87 -20.25
CA THR A 301 -5.14 56.98 -19.32
C THR A 301 -4.52 58.17 -20.04
N LYS A 302 -5.30 59.24 -20.23
CA LYS A 302 -4.85 60.48 -20.87
C LYS A 302 -3.56 61.04 -20.24
N GLU A 303 -2.60 61.35 -21.10
CA GLU A 303 -1.22 61.73 -20.84
C GLU A 303 -1.09 62.91 -19.85
N THR A 304 -0.43 62.67 -18.71
CA THR A 304 0.31 63.71 -17.98
C THR A 304 1.80 63.31 -17.93
N PRO A 305 2.72 64.28 -18.01
CA PRO A 305 4.16 64.02 -18.18
C PRO A 305 4.84 63.34 -16.99
N GLU A 306 4.19 63.26 -15.82
CA GLU A 306 4.69 62.51 -14.65
C GLU A 306 4.25 61.04 -14.71
N LEU A 307 3.05 60.75 -15.23
CA LEU A 307 2.51 59.40 -15.45
C LEU A 307 3.32 58.60 -16.48
N THR A 308 3.95 59.28 -17.46
CA THR A 308 4.75 58.63 -18.50
C THR A 308 6.03 57.99 -17.93
N THR A 309 6.68 58.61 -16.95
CA THR A 309 7.94 58.11 -16.39
C THR A 309 7.73 56.85 -15.54
N GLU A 310 6.66 56.82 -14.75
CA GLU A 310 6.24 55.64 -13.98
C GLU A 310 5.76 54.50 -14.90
N ALA A 311 4.99 54.83 -15.94
CA ALA A 311 4.58 53.87 -16.98
C ALA A 311 5.77 53.24 -17.71
N HIS A 312 6.80 54.02 -18.04
CA HIS A 312 8.02 53.52 -18.64
C HIS A 312 8.79 52.58 -17.71
N GLN A 313 8.83 52.85 -16.40
CA GLN A 313 9.46 51.95 -15.42
C GLN A 313 8.70 50.62 -15.27
N VAL A 314 7.36 50.66 -15.28
CA VAL A 314 6.53 49.44 -15.26
C VAL A 314 6.75 48.60 -16.51
N LEU A 315 6.80 49.23 -17.69
CA LEU A 315 7.08 48.54 -18.95
C LEU A 315 8.48 47.91 -18.97
N GLU A 316 9.49 48.63 -18.48
CA GLU A 316 10.86 48.12 -18.36
C GLU A 316 10.95 46.94 -17.38
N GLN A 317 10.23 46.98 -16.26
CA GLN A 317 10.13 45.87 -15.32
C GLN A 317 9.47 44.63 -15.97
N LYS A 318 8.40 44.81 -16.74
CA LYS A 318 7.74 43.70 -17.45
C LYS A 318 8.61 43.11 -18.55
N LEU A 319 9.36 43.94 -19.29
CA LEU A 319 10.36 43.47 -20.25
C LEU A 319 11.45 42.62 -19.59
N LYS A 320 11.86 42.95 -18.35
CA LYS A 320 12.80 42.13 -17.57
C LYS A 320 12.25 40.74 -17.22
N TYR A 321 10.93 40.57 -17.09
CA TYR A 321 10.30 39.25 -16.89
C TYR A 321 10.16 38.47 -18.20
N ILE A 322 9.94 39.15 -19.32
CA ILE A 322 9.82 38.54 -20.66
C ILE A 322 11.17 38.01 -21.18
N GLN A 323 12.24 38.79 -20.99
CA GLN A 323 13.59 38.47 -21.47
C GLN A 323 14.09 37.05 -21.12
N PRO A 324 14.01 36.56 -19.87
CA PRO A 324 14.45 35.21 -19.53
C PRO A 324 13.59 34.12 -20.19
N HIS A 325 12.28 34.34 -20.38
CA HIS A 325 11.41 33.39 -21.08
C HIS A 325 11.72 33.33 -22.58
N MET A 326 12.04 34.47 -23.20
CA MET A 326 12.48 34.53 -24.60
C MET A 326 13.82 33.82 -24.79
N GLN A 327 14.80 34.08 -23.92
CA GLN A 327 16.11 33.41 -23.96
C GLN A 327 15.98 31.89 -23.74
N ALA A 328 15.21 31.47 -22.74
CA ALA A 328 14.97 30.05 -22.48
C ALA A 328 14.22 29.36 -23.63
N SER A 329 13.28 30.04 -24.27
CA SER A 329 12.59 29.54 -25.47
C SER A 329 13.58 29.36 -26.62
N ASN A 330 14.46 30.34 -26.87
CA ASN A 330 15.46 30.25 -27.92
C ASN A 330 16.46 29.10 -27.66
N SER A 331 16.96 28.96 -26.43
CA SER A 331 17.83 27.85 -26.07
C SER A 331 17.15 26.48 -26.20
N CYS A 332 15.86 26.36 -25.84
CA CYS A 332 15.10 25.12 -26.02
C CYS A 332 14.85 24.81 -27.51
N TRP A 333 14.67 25.83 -28.33
CA TRP A 333 14.52 25.70 -29.78
C TRP A 333 15.83 25.23 -30.43
N GLU A 334 16.96 25.83 -30.07
CA GLU A 334 18.30 25.42 -30.52
C GLU A 334 18.61 23.98 -30.10
N GLU A 335 18.25 23.58 -28.87
CA GLU A 335 18.40 22.20 -28.41
C GLU A 335 17.51 21.23 -29.21
N ALA A 336 16.25 21.60 -29.50
CA ALA A 336 15.37 20.77 -30.32
C ALA A 336 15.92 20.59 -31.74
N ILE A 337 16.45 21.65 -32.37
CA ILE A 337 17.14 21.58 -33.67
C ILE A 337 18.36 20.67 -33.58
N SER A 338 19.23 20.86 -32.59
CA SER A 338 20.42 20.03 -32.39
C SER A 338 20.08 18.55 -32.26
N GLN A 339 18.98 18.21 -31.57
CA GLN A 339 18.51 16.84 -31.41
C GLN A 339 17.98 16.26 -32.74
N VAL A 340 17.25 17.04 -33.54
CA VAL A 340 16.80 16.64 -34.88
C VAL A 340 18.00 16.42 -35.82
N GLU A 341 18.99 17.31 -35.79
CA GLU A 341 20.21 17.21 -36.60
C GLU A 341 21.04 15.97 -36.22
N LYS A 342 21.21 15.69 -34.93
CA LYS A 342 21.87 14.47 -34.43
C LYS A 342 21.16 13.19 -34.92
N MET A 343 19.83 13.18 -34.95
CA MET A 343 19.04 12.06 -35.48
C MET A 343 19.11 11.93 -37.00
N SER A 344 19.21 13.07 -37.72
CA SER A 344 19.34 13.12 -39.17
C SER A 344 20.73 12.69 -39.66
N GLY A 345 21.80 13.18 -39.00
CA GLY A 345 23.19 12.88 -39.33
C GLY A 345 23.61 11.42 -39.11
N ARG A 346 22.88 10.68 -38.25
CA ARG A 346 23.12 9.25 -37.98
C ARG A 346 22.45 8.28 -38.98
N ASN A 347 21.77 8.79 -40.01
CA ASN A 347 21.15 7.99 -41.07
C ASN A 347 21.90 8.07 -42.43
N PRO A 348 23.24 7.86 -42.52
CA PRO A 348 23.92 7.84 -43.82
C PRO A 348 23.43 6.70 -44.71
N ASN A 349 22.85 5.66 -44.10
CA ASN A 349 22.40 4.44 -44.79
C ASN A 349 21.04 4.60 -45.52
N LYS A 350 20.32 5.71 -45.31
CA LYS A 350 19.16 6.06 -46.17
C LYS A 350 19.59 6.94 -47.34
N LYS A 351 20.50 7.91 -47.12
CA LYS A 351 21.01 8.80 -48.18
C LYS A 351 21.71 8.01 -49.30
N GLY A 352 22.61 7.08 -48.94
CA GLY A 352 23.27 6.20 -49.90
C GLY A 352 22.35 5.14 -50.54
N LYS A 353 21.23 4.76 -49.90
CA LYS A 353 20.25 3.84 -50.50
C LYS A 353 19.44 4.53 -51.59
N TYR A 354 19.05 5.79 -51.39
CA TYR A 354 18.34 6.58 -52.40
C TYR A 354 19.25 6.95 -53.58
N GLU A 355 20.50 7.35 -53.33
CA GLU A 355 21.48 7.61 -54.41
C GLU A 355 21.80 6.34 -55.20
N ARG A 356 21.93 5.19 -54.54
CA ARG A 356 22.16 3.90 -55.21
C ARG A 356 20.91 3.41 -55.97
N LEU A 357 19.70 3.68 -55.47
CA LEU A 357 18.43 3.44 -56.20
C LEU A 357 18.31 4.36 -57.42
N ILE A 358 18.69 5.64 -57.31
CA ILE A 358 18.70 6.58 -58.44
C ILE A 358 19.74 6.15 -59.49
N TYR A 359 20.92 5.68 -59.06
CA TYR A 359 21.93 5.11 -59.96
C TYR A 359 21.42 3.85 -60.68
N TYR A 360 20.76 2.92 -59.99
CA TYR A 360 20.18 1.74 -60.62
C TYR A 360 18.99 2.09 -61.54
N LEU A 361 18.18 3.08 -61.19
CA LEU A 361 17.08 3.55 -62.03
C LEU A 361 17.60 4.27 -63.30
N GLN A 362 18.66 5.07 -63.21
CA GLN A 362 19.32 5.65 -64.39
C GLN A 362 19.99 4.58 -65.28
N LYS A 363 20.62 3.57 -64.69
CA LYS A 363 21.24 2.47 -65.44
C LYS A 363 20.20 1.53 -66.08
N SER A 364 19.01 1.40 -65.49
CA SER A 364 17.90 0.64 -66.09
C SER A 364 17.29 1.35 -67.31
N LYS A 365 17.38 2.69 -67.38
CA LYS A 365 16.94 3.46 -68.56
C LYS A 365 17.93 3.40 -69.73
N SER A 366 19.19 3.04 -69.51
CA SER A 366 20.20 2.92 -70.58
C SER A 366 20.32 1.51 -71.19
N VAL A 367 19.49 0.56 -70.75
CA VAL A 367 19.46 -0.83 -71.27
C VAL A 367 18.19 -1.09 -72.09
N VAL A 368 17.32 -0.09 -72.24
CA VAL A 368 16.10 -0.14 -73.07
C VAL A 368 16.12 0.98 -74.13
N SER A 369 17.31 1.36 -74.60
CA SER A 369 17.50 2.16 -75.82
C SER A 369 18.39 1.43 -76.79
#